data_AF-A0A2S9A010-F1
#
_entry.id   AF-A0A2S9A010-F1
#
_cell.length_a   1.000
_cell.length_b   1.000
_cell.length_c   1.000
_cell.angle_alpha   90.00
_cell.angle_beta   90.00
_cell.angle_gamma   90.00
#
_symmetry.space_group_name_H-M   'P 1'
#
loop_
_entity.id
_entity.type
_entity.pdbx_description
1 polymer ?
#
loop_
_entity_poly.entity_id
_entity_poly.type
_entity_poly.pdbx_seq_one_letter_code
_entity_poly.pdbx_strand_id
1 'polypeptide(L)' 'MHLSLGTNRMDWIRSSGRTGRIEVSRVIYDNYGRQIYRVDFSYHMRPINHSLPHLHQYEYGPAFDPIKGKETVFNFWNK' A
#
# COMPACT_ATOMS: atom_id res chain seq x y z
N MET A 1 10.83 -10.49 -5.81
CA MET A 1 9.50 -10.77 -6.40
C MET A 1 9.61 -10.50 -7.89
N HIS A 2 9.41 -11.52 -8.74
CA HIS A 2 9.39 -11.36 -10.19
C HIS A 2 7.94 -11.09 -10.60
N LEU A 3 7.60 -9.84 -10.88
CA LEU A 3 6.29 -9.49 -11.45
C LEU A 3 6.35 -9.86 -12.94
N SER A 4 5.37 -10.62 -13.44
CA SER A 4 5.29 -10.95 -14.86
C SER A 4 5.11 -9.66 -15.68
N LEU A 5 5.76 -9.58 -16.84
CA LEU A 5 5.57 -8.49 -17.81
C LEU A 5 4.06 -8.28 -18.05
N GLY A 6 3.56 -7.07 -17.73
CA GLY A 6 2.15 -6.69 -17.87
C GLY A 6 1.33 -6.65 -16.57
N THR A 7 1.84 -7.18 -15.45
CA THR A 7 1.11 -7.15 -14.17
C THR A 7 1.52 -5.94 -13.34
N ASN A 8 1.01 -4.77 -13.69
CA ASN A 8 1.18 -3.51 -12.94
C ASN A 8 0.32 -3.48 -11.66
N ARG A 9 -0.28 -4.60 -11.26
CA ARG A 9 -1.20 -4.70 -10.13
C ARG A 9 -1.05 -6.04 -9.41
N MET A 10 -0.92 -5.98 -8.10
CA MET A 10 -0.87 -7.15 -7.23
C MET A 10 -1.88 -7.00 -6.09
N ASP A 11 -2.78 -7.97 -5.96
CA ASP A 11 -3.64 -8.08 -4.78
C ASP A 11 -2.91 -8.94 -3.73
N TRP A 12 -2.65 -8.36 -2.56
CA TRP A 12 -1.98 -9.01 -1.43
C TRP A 12 -3.02 -9.44 -0.39
N ILE A 13 -2.85 -10.65 0.12
CA ILE A 13 -3.57 -11.17 1.28
C ILE A 13 -2.52 -11.62 2.29
N ARG A 14 -2.56 -11.08 3.51
CA ARG A 14 -1.62 -11.45 4.57
C ARG A 14 -2.34 -11.60 5.91
N SER A 15 -1.85 -12.50 6.75
CA SER A 15 -2.28 -12.54 8.15
C SER A 15 -1.40 -11.60 8.97
N SER A 16 -2.01 -10.78 9.80
CA SER A 16 -1.32 -9.88 10.71
C SER A 16 -0.65 -10.69 11.82
N GLY A 17 0.69 -10.71 11.87
CA GLY A 17 1.42 -11.42 12.93
C GLY A 17 1.12 -10.92 14.36
N ARG A 18 0.50 -9.73 14.50
CA ARG A 18 0.16 -9.13 15.79
C ARG A 18 -1.29 -9.38 16.24
N THR A 19 -2.24 -9.44 15.31
CA THR A 19 -3.68 -9.57 15.64
C THR A 19 -4.31 -10.87 15.10
N GLY A 20 -3.62 -11.61 14.23
CA GLY A 20 -4.13 -12.78 13.52
C GLY A 20 -5.18 -12.46 12.46
N ARG A 21 -5.55 -11.19 12.27
CA ARG A 21 -6.56 -10.78 11.28
C ARG A 21 -5.99 -10.85 9.87
N ILE A 22 -6.84 -11.21 8.91
CA ILE A 22 -6.51 -11.15 7.48
C ILE A 22 -6.61 -9.71 7.01
N GLU A 23 -5.55 -9.27 6.33
CA GLU A 23 -5.44 -7.96 5.71
C GLU A 23 -5.37 -8.16 4.20
N VAL A 24 -6.14 -7.35 3.48
CA VAL A 24 -6.17 -7.35 2.02
C VAL A 24 -5.76 -5.97 1.55
N SER A 25 -4.83 -5.94 0.60
CA SER A 25 -4.42 -4.70 -0.07
C SER A 25 -4.25 -4.91 -1.55
N ARG A 26 -4.32 -3.83 -2.30
CA ARG A 26 -4.02 -3.78 -3.72
C ARG A 26 -2.86 -2.85 -3.94
N VAL A 27 -1.79 -3.36 -4.53
CA VAL A 27 -0.61 -2.60 -4.91
C VAL A 27 -0.61 -2.39 -6.40
N ILE A 28 -0.34 -1.17 -6.85
CA ILE A 28 -0.17 -0.81 -8.25
C ILE A 28 1.28 -0.36 -8.42
N TYR A 29 1.94 -0.90 -9.44
CA TYR A 29 3.34 -0.63 -9.75
C TYR A 29 3.47 0.19 -11.04
N ASP A 30 4.53 0.98 -11.15
CA ASP A 30 4.96 1.54 -12.42
C ASP A 30 5.69 0.50 -13.28
N ASN A 31 6.07 0.90 -14.49
CA ASN A 31 6.78 0.04 -15.44
C ASN A 31 8.21 -0.34 -14.99
N TYR A 32 8.72 0.29 -13.92
CA TYR A 32 10.01 -0.02 -13.31
C TYR A 32 9.86 -0.95 -12.09
N GLY A 33 8.64 -1.41 -11.78
CA GLY A 33 8.34 -2.27 -10.64
C GLY A 33 8.30 -1.54 -9.30
N ARG A 34 8.24 -0.20 -9.31
CA ARG A 34 8.11 0.61 -8.08
C ARG A 34 6.63 0.75 -7.73
N GLN A 35 6.30 0.60 -6.46
CA GLN A 35 4.93 0.78 -5.97
C GLN A 35 4.54 2.25 -6.10
N ILE A 36 3.50 2.57 -6.86
CA ILE A 36 2.98 3.94 -7.01
C ILE A 36 1.68 4.16 -6.24
N TYR A 37 0.90 3.10 -6.03
CA TYR A 37 -0.27 3.13 -5.16
C TYR A 37 -0.39 1.86 -4.33
N ARG A 38 -0.91 1.99 -3.11
CA ARG A 38 -1.45 0.88 -2.33
C ARG A 38 -2.79 1.26 -1.71
N VAL A 39 -3.81 0.47 -1.98
CA VAL A 39 -5.12 0.59 -1.32
C VAL A 39 -5.21 -0.50 -0.27
N ASP A 40 -5.37 -0.12 0.99
CA ASP A 40 -5.58 -1.03 2.09
C ASP A 40 -7.10 -1.12 2.36
N PHE A 41 -7.71 -2.31 2.21
CA PHE A 41 -9.17 -2.47 2.17
C PHE A 41 -9.83 -2.69 3.55
N SER A 42 -9.08 -3.06 4.59
CA SER A 42 -9.63 -3.40 5.92
C SER A 42 -8.63 -3.14 7.06
N TYR A 43 -9.09 -3.33 8.31
CA TYR A 43 -8.38 -3.14 9.60
C TYR A 43 -6.86 -3.40 9.54
N HIS A 44 -6.07 -2.36 9.25
CA HIS A 44 -4.63 -2.50 9.03
C HIS A 44 -3.84 -2.23 10.33
N MET A 45 -3.20 -3.28 10.86
CA MET A 45 -2.05 -3.26 11.80
C MET A 45 -2.03 -2.42 13.10
N ARG A 46 -3.07 -1.68 13.50
CA ARG A 46 -3.00 -0.79 14.69
C ARG A 46 -4.31 -0.75 15.49
N PRO A 47 -4.33 -0.23 16.75
CA PRO A 47 -5.54 -0.15 17.58
C PRO A 47 -6.72 0.52 16.85
N ILE A 48 -7.93 0.40 17.40
CA ILE A 48 -9.25 0.73 16.79
C ILE A 48 -9.34 2.05 15.99
N ASN A 49 -8.40 2.97 16.20
CA ASN A 49 -8.23 4.26 15.53
C ASN A 49 -7.37 4.25 14.25
N HIS A 50 -6.87 3.10 13.79
CA HIS A 50 -6.17 2.93 12.49
C HIS A 50 -6.80 1.74 11.75
N SER A 51 -8.06 1.90 11.36
CA SER A 51 -8.90 0.79 10.88
C SER A 51 -9.71 1.11 9.63
N LEU A 52 -9.50 2.30 9.07
CA LEU A 52 -10.25 2.75 7.91
C LEU A 52 -9.48 2.43 6.62
N PRO A 53 -10.19 2.03 5.55
CA PRO A 53 -9.55 1.92 4.25
C PRO A 53 -8.86 3.23 3.86
N HIS A 54 -7.65 3.16 3.35
CA HIS A 54 -6.90 4.35 2.95
C HIS A 54 -6.01 4.06 1.75
N LEU A 55 -5.64 5.13 1.06
CA LEU A 55 -4.74 5.07 -0.08
C LEU A 55 -3.36 5.57 0.34
N HIS A 56 -2.35 4.80 0.03
CA HIS A 56 -0.97 5.24 -0.03
C HIS A 56 -0.63 5.56 -1.48
N GLN A 57 -0.10 6.75 -1.72
CA GLN A 57 0.49 7.16 -2.99
C GLN A 57 1.98 7.38 -2.80
N TYR A 58 2.79 6.92 -3.75
CA TYR A 58 4.23 7.07 -3.73
C TYR A 58 4.68 7.89 -4.93
N GLU A 59 5.48 8.92 -4.66
CA GLU A 59 6.09 9.78 -5.66
C GLU A 59 7.60 9.57 -5.66
N TYR A 60 8.20 9.44 -6.84
CA TYR A 60 9.65 9.24 -7.00
C TYR A 60 10.24 10.40 -7.78
N GLY A 61 11.35 10.95 -7.31
CA GLY A 61 12.04 12.05 -7.97
C GLY A 61 13.30 12.49 -7.23
N PRO A 62 14.10 13.41 -7.80
CA PRO A 62 15.39 13.83 -7.23
C PRO A 62 15.29 14.44 -5.83
N ALA A 63 14.11 14.93 -5.44
CA ALA A 63 13.86 15.56 -4.15
C ALA A 63 13.44 14.58 -3.04
N PHE A 64 13.27 13.28 -3.35
CA PHE A 64 12.76 12.27 -2.41
C PHE A 64 13.76 11.15 -2.17
N ASP A 65 13.50 10.31 -1.17
CA ASP A 65 14.31 9.13 -0.91
C ASP A 65 14.39 8.25 -2.17
N PRO A 66 15.59 7.84 -2.60
CA PRO A 66 15.78 7.17 -3.89
C PRO A 66 15.21 5.75 -3.92
N ILE A 67 14.98 5.13 -2.76
CA ILE A 67 14.48 3.76 -2.63
C ILE A 67 12.99 3.77 -2.29
N LYS A 68 12.58 4.62 -1.35
CA LYS A 68 11.23 4.65 -0.79
C LYS A 68 10.30 5.63 -1.50
N GLY A 69 10.85 6.67 -2.12
CA GLY A 69 10.07 7.80 -2.60
C GLY A 69 9.44 8.60 -1.45
N LYS A 70 8.51 9.49 -1.79
CA LYS A 70 7.66 10.20 -0.84
C LYS A 70 6.30 9.51 -0.77
N GLU A 71 5.89 9.13 0.42
CA GLU A 71 4.57 8.57 0.69
C GLU A 71 3.57 9.67 1.10
N THR A 72 2.39 9.67 0.48
CA THR A 72 1.23 10.46 0.92
C THR A 72 0.09 9.51 1.24
N VAL A 73 -0.56 9.69 2.39
CA VAL A 73 -1.68 8.86 2.84
C VAL A 73 -2.99 9.65 2.79
N PHE A 74 -3.98 9.11 2.06
CA PHE A 74 -5.31 9.69 1.93
C PHE A 74 -6.32 8.84 2.71
N ASN A 75 -6.88 9.43 3.76
CA ASN A 75 -7.93 8.84 4.58
C ASN A 75 -9.28 9.39 4.13
N PHE A 76 -9.96 8.66 3.24
CA PHE A 76 -11.24 9.12 2.65
C PHE A 76 -12.44 8.97 3.59
N TRP A 77 -12.30 8.20 4.66
CA TRP A 77 -13.39 7.81 5.55
C TRP A 77 -13.29 8.40 6.96
N ASN A 78 -12.38 9.36 7.17
CA ASN A 78 -12.34 10.10 8.42
C ASN A 78 -13.65 10.91 8.56
N LYS A 79 -14.46 10.55 9.55
CA LYS A 79 -15.44 11.44 10.17
C LYS A 79 -14.79 12.18 11.33
#